data_AF-A0A167G096-F1
#
_entry.id   AF-A0A167G096-F1
#
_cell.length_a   1.000
_cell.length_b   1.000
_cell.length_c   1.000
_cell.angle_alpha   90.00
_cell.angle_beta   90.00
_cell.angle_gamma   90.00
#
_symmetry.space_group_name_H-M   'P 1'
#
loop_
_entity.id
_entity.type
_entity.pdbx_description
1 polymer ?
#
loop_
_entity_poly.entity_id
_entity_poly.type
_entity_poly.pdbx_seq_one_letter_code
_entity_poly.pdbx_strand_id
1 'polypeptide(L)'
;MTSKVLENALEGLLPSVYPQFPKELISLSNSLLSQSKANVSSLKPDEEIARMTLCCHLAIERLTDSFNFPPPSTKKVPVPPKVYQNLLRLFRNALPRRGSASPVKLSAPSTPTKRPSPLKRAHLPDREGSPTPQRKKLNLNEGTRSDEGEDLNDVKSNTQGKATPSPVKRRGLAKETDPTPNDLHRIADGLQISDHAKNAVAFGYKKYNNLVKDRWGLLCGLFYVVCSRAHPELLVNQRRLENNIMSYAGDYSRMNDDKMAEWIIWADKIVADQSWIRDITVSIKRRPIGDSLRRKHSSGIGNMITFGFTFTSNRRIQMFEEWKSSIMKKIEEHKRPDSSETANDK
;
A
#
# COMPACT_ATOMS: atom_id res chain seq x y z
N MET A 1 35.47 9.74 26.58
CA MET A 1 35.86 10.14 25.21
C MET A 1 34.67 10.48 24.30
N THR A 2 33.43 10.05 24.57
CA THR A 2 32.27 10.33 23.68
C THR A 2 31.77 11.77 23.69
N SER A 3 31.98 12.55 24.76
CA SER A 3 31.43 13.91 24.91
C SER A 3 31.87 14.87 23.82
N LYS A 4 33.18 15.02 23.58
CA LYS A 4 33.71 15.94 22.54
C LYS A 4 33.18 15.63 21.13
N VAL A 5 33.06 14.36 20.77
CA VAL A 5 32.50 13.95 19.46
C VAL A 5 31.02 14.30 19.34
N LEU A 6 30.29 14.22 20.46
CA LEU A 6 28.87 14.58 20.55
C LEU A 6 28.67 16.10 20.52
N GLU A 7 29.53 16.87 21.21
CA GLU A 7 29.55 18.33 21.16
C GLU A 7 29.79 18.85 19.74
N ASN A 8 30.76 18.28 19.00
CA ASN A 8 30.98 18.61 17.59
C ASN A 8 29.76 18.29 16.70
N ALA A 9 29.03 17.20 17.01
CA ALA A 9 27.80 16.85 16.30
C ALA A 9 26.63 17.80 16.63
N LEU A 10 26.56 18.31 17.86
CA LEU A 10 25.59 19.35 18.28
C LEU A 10 25.91 20.70 17.64
N GLU A 11 27.17 21.11 17.58
CA GLU A 11 27.62 22.33 16.88
C GLU A 11 27.21 22.32 15.40
N GLY A 12 27.29 21.15 14.76
CA GLY A 12 26.82 20.98 13.37
C GLY A 12 25.31 21.19 13.16
N LEU A 13 24.49 20.94 14.19
CA LEU A 13 23.03 21.07 14.16
C LEU A 13 22.54 22.43 14.69
N LEU A 14 23.18 22.96 15.74
CA LEU A 14 22.81 24.18 16.47
C LEU A 14 24.01 25.14 16.59
N PRO A 15 24.55 25.67 15.48
CA PRO A 15 25.69 26.59 15.52
C PRO A 15 25.38 27.90 16.26
N SER A 16 24.10 28.26 16.42
CA SER A 16 23.64 29.46 17.14
C SER A 16 23.57 29.31 18.67
N VAL A 17 23.71 28.09 19.20
CA VAL A 17 23.65 27.81 20.66
C VAL A 17 25.05 27.50 21.24
N TYR A 18 26.04 27.34 20.37
CA TYR A 18 27.45 27.26 20.72
C TYR A 18 27.92 28.57 21.40
N PRO A 19 28.76 28.58 22.46
CA PRO A 19 29.70 27.52 22.85
C PRO A 19 29.31 26.61 24.03
N GLN A 20 28.15 26.77 24.67
CA GLN A 20 27.79 25.99 25.86
C GLN A 20 26.41 25.31 25.71
N PHE A 21 26.42 24.00 25.43
CA PHE A 21 25.21 23.20 25.41
C PHE A 21 24.76 22.82 26.84
N PRO A 22 23.46 22.85 27.15
CA PRO A 22 22.95 22.38 28.45
C PRO A 22 23.37 20.93 28.74
N LYS A 23 23.80 20.66 29.97
CA LYS A 23 24.22 19.31 30.41
C LYS A 23 23.14 18.26 30.21
N GLU A 24 21.87 18.65 30.31
CA GLU A 24 20.71 17.80 30.03
C GLU A 24 20.65 17.33 28.58
N LEU A 25 20.93 18.21 27.61
CA LEU A 25 20.95 17.88 26.18
C LEU A 25 22.07 16.86 25.87
N ILE A 26 23.25 17.05 26.45
CA ILE A 26 24.39 16.13 26.33
C ILE A 26 24.04 14.77 26.98
N SER A 27 23.43 14.77 28.16
CA SER A 27 23.01 13.55 28.87
C SER A 27 21.94 12.77 28.09
N LEU A 28 20.90 13.45 27.60
CA LEU A 28 19.84 12.86 26.79
C LEU A 28 20.39 12.28 25.48
N SER A 29 21.28 13.01 24.80
CA SER A 29 21.90 12.55 23.55
C SER A 29 22.75 11.29 23.76
N ASN A 30 23.54 11.21 24.84
CA ASN A 30 24.27 9.98 25.21
C ASN A 30 23.31 8.83 25.55
N SER A 31 22.21 9.09 26.26
CA SER A 31 21.21 8.08 26.60
C SER A 31 20.53 7.50 25.35
N LEU A 32 20.17 8.36 24.39
CA LEU A 32 19.59 7.97 23.11
C LEU A 32 20.60 7.20 22.25
N LEU A 33 21.88 7.62 22.22
CA LEU A 33 22.93 6.91 21.51
C LEU A 33 23.09 5.48 22.02
N SER A 34 23.17 5.29 23.34
CA SER A 34 23.27 3.96 23.97
C SER A 34 22.05 3.09 23.67
N GLN A 35 20.83 3.64 23.79
CA GLN A 35 19.60 2.93 23.43
C GLN A 35 19.55 2.56 21.93
N SER A 36 20.04 3.44 21.04
CA SER A 36 20.03 3.19 19.61
C SER A 36 20.84 1.95 19.22
N LYS A 37 21.95 1.66 19.92
CA LYS A 37 22.81 0.51 19.61
C LYS A 37 22.09 -0.82 19.84
N ALA A 38 21.21 -0.88 20.83
CA ALA A 38 20.38 -2.06 21.12
C ALA A 38 19.14 -2.12 20.22
N ASN A 39 18.41 -1.01 20.08
CA ASN A 39 17.11 -0.98 19.40
C ASN A 39 17.20 -0.83 17.88
N VAL A 40 18.33 -0.34 17.36
CA VAL A 40 18.60 -0.08 15.95
C VAL A 40 19.97 -0.67 15.60
N SER A 41 20.07 -1.99 15.60
CA SER A 41 21.30 -2.74 15.31
C SER A 41 21.53 -2.97 13.81
N SER A 42 20.53 -2.78 12.95
CA SER A 42 20.54 -3.14 11.54
C SER A 42 20.84 -1.98 10.56
N LEU A 43 21.79 -1.10 10.89
CA LEU A 43 22.23 -0.03 9.97
C LEU A 43 23.35 -0.51 9.05
N LYS A 44 23.44 0.08 7.86
CA LYS A 44 24.61 -0.11 7.00
C LYS A 44 25.82 0.68 7.54
N PRO A 45 27.07 0.30 7.22
CA PRO A 45 28.25 1.09 7.59
C PRO A 45 28.15 2.57 7.19
N ASP A 46 27.65 2.86 5.98
CA ASP A 46 27.46 4.22 5.45
C ASP A 46 26.34 5.01 6.16
N GLU A 47 25.47 4.33 6.90
CA GLU A 47 24.36 4.92 7.67
C GLU A 47 24.76 5.08 9.16
N GLU A 48 25.64 4.21 9.65
CA GLU A 48 26.16 4.17 11.03
C GLU A 48 26.88 5.47 11.40
N ILE A 49 27.62 6.08 10.45
CA ILE A 49 28.30 7.38 10.64
C ILE A 49 27.34 8.52 11.02
N ALA A 50 26.05 8.41 10.66
CA ALA A 50 25.03 9.42 10.99
C ALA A 50 24.35 9.18 12.34
N ARG A 51 24.54 8.01 12.98
CA ARG A 51 23.85 7.61 14.23
C ARG A 51 23.98 8.65 15.34
N MET A 52 25.17 9.23 15.52
CA MET A 52 25.42 10.28 16.53
C MET A 52 24.57 11.51 16.27
N THR A 53 24.63 12.06 15.06
CA THR A 53 23.89 13.26 14.63
C THR A 53 22.38 13.04 14.67
N LEU A 54 21.88 11.84 14.37
CA LEU A 54 20.47 11.47 14.49
C LEU A 54 20.01 11.45 15.96
N CYS A 55 20.81 10.89 16.87
CA CYS A 55 20.50 10.89 18.30
C CYS A 55 20.50 12.32 18.87
N CYS A 56 21.44 13.16 18.44
CA CYS A 56 21.50 14.58 18.82
C CYS A 56 20.26 15.35 18.31
N HIS A 57 19.87 15.17 17.04
CA HIS A 57 18.66 15.78 16.47
C HIS A 57 17.41 15.40 17.28
N LEU A 58 17.27 14.10 17.60
CA LEU A 58 16.14 13.61 18.38
C LEU A 58 16.15 14.11 19.83
N ALA A 59 17.33 14.36 20.42
CA ALA A 59 17.45 14.98 21.73
C ALA A 59 17.01 16.45 21.71
N ILE A 60 17.42 17.21 20.69
CA ILE A 60 17.00 18.60 20.46
C ILE A 60 15.47 18.65 20.31
N GLU A 61 14.89 17.86 19.40
CA GLU A 61 13.44 17.80 19.14
C GLU A 61 12.61 17.50 20.40
N ARG A 62 13.16 16.72 21.35
CA ARG A 62 12.50 16.39 22.62
C ARG A 62 12.61 17.48 23.69
N LEU A 63 13.56 18.39 23.55
CA LEU A 63 13.87 19.47 24.50
C LEU A 63 13.54 20.87 23.94
N THR A 64 13.11 20.97 22.68
CA THR A 64 12.60 22.20 22.06
C THR A 64 11.52 22.85 22.93
N ASP A 65 10.56 22.06 23.45
CA ASP A 65 9.50 22.56 24.35
C ASP A 65 10.03 23.22 25.63
N SER A 66 11.18 22.76 26.14
CA SER A 66 11.73 23.17 27.45
C SER A 66 12.75 24.29 27.36
N PHE A 67 13.50 24.37 26.26
CA PHE A 67 14.62 25.31 26.08
C PHE A 67 14.47 26.23 24.85
N ASN A 68 13.36 26.12 24.12
CA ASN A 68 13.05 26.91 22.92
C ASN A 68 14.19 26.91 21.86
N PHE A 69 14.77 25.73 21.61
CA PHE A 69 15.85 25.58 20.64
C PHE A 69 15.37 25.89 19.22
N PRO A 70 16.20 26.57 18.38
CA PRO A 70 15.86 26.78 16.97
C PRO A 70 15.87 25.45 16.20
N PRO A 71 15.20 25.37 15.04
CA PRO A 71 15.15 24.14 14.24
C PRO A 71 16.55 23.61 13.87
N PRO A 72 16.85 22.32 14.09
CA PRO A 72 18.18 21.75 13.86
C PRO A 72 18.55 21.77 12.38
N SER A 73 19.72 22.33 12.07
CA SER A 73 20.22 22.48 10.70
C SER A 73 20.77 21.17 10.14
N THR A 74 20.22 20.68 9.03
CA THR A 74 20.67 19.43 8.38
C THR A 74 21.81 19.62 7.37
N LYS A 75 22.39 20.83 7.26
CA LYS A 75 23.38 21.18 6.22
C LYS A 75 24.73 20.44 6.33
N LYS A 76 25.19 20.11 7.54
CA LYS A 76 26.50 19.45 7.80
C LYS A 76 26.39 17.92 8.02
N VAL A 77 25.28 17.31 7.63
CA VAL A 77 25.02 15.87 7.88
C VAL A 77 25.83 14.98 6.92
N PRO A 78 26.50 13.91 7.39
CA PRO A 78 27.38 13.06 6.56
C PRO A 78 26.65 12.10 5.60
N VAL A 79 25.32 12.17 5.48
CA VAL A 79 24.50 11.28 4.64
C VAL A 79 23.50 12.08 3.80
N PRO A 80 23.08 11.58 2.62
CA PRO A 80 22.15 12.30 1.75
C PRO A 80 20.82 12.65 2.45
N PRO A 81 20.19 13.81 2.18
CA PRO A 81 19.00 14.28 2.91
C PRO A 81 17.83 13.28 2.93
N LYS A 82 17.59 12.56 1.82
CA LYS A 82 16.55 11.52 1.73
C LYS A 82 16.84 10.30 2.62
N VAL A 83 18.11 9.95 2.80
CA VAL A 83 18.54 8.87 3.70
C VAL A 83 18.38 9.33 5.14
N TYR A 84 18.84 10.55 5.46
CA TYR A 84 18.71 11.15 6.78
C TYR A 84 17.26 11.19 7.28
N GLN A 85 16.32 11.66 6.46
CA GLN A 85 14.89 11.70 6.83
C GLN A 85 14.31 10.30 7.10
N ASN A 86 14.70 9.29 6.33
CA ASN A 86 14.27 7.91 6.54
C ASN A 86 14.84 7.32 7.84
N LEU A 87 16.12 7.55 8.11
CA LEU A 87 16.77 7.13 9.34
C LEU A 87 16.16 7.84 10.56
N LEU A 88 15.92 9.16 10.49
CA LEU A 88 15.31 9.93 11.57
C LEU A 88 13.91 9.41 11.92
N ARG A 89 13.10 9.05 10.91
CA ARG A 89 11.80 8.38 11.10
C ARG A 89 11.95 7.01 11.77
N LEU A 90 12.95 6.22 11.38
CA LEU A 90 13.23 4.92 12.02
C LEU A 90 13.62 5.10 13.49
N PHE A 91 14.50 6.07 13.80
CA PHE A 91 14.93 6.35 15.17
C PHE A 91 13.79 6.88 16.04
N ARG A 92 12.88 7.73 15.53
CA ARG A 92 11.67 8.16 16.25
C ARG A 92 10.78 6.98 16.65
N ASN A 93 10.65 5.98 15.79
CA ASN A 93 9.84 4.78 16.08
C ASN A 93 10.54 3.81 17.05
N ALA A 94 11.87 3.62 16.91
CA ALA A 94 12.65 2.68 17.72
C ALA A 94 13.05 3.24 19.10
N LEU A 95 13.05 4.56 19.26
CA LEU A 95 13.36 5.28 20.49
C LEU A 95 12.14 6.13 20.89
N PRO A 96 11.14 5.58 21.58
CA PRO A 96 9.98 6.35 22.07
C PRO A 96 10.37 7.36 23.16
N ARG A 97 9.58 8.43 23.33
CA ARG A 97 9.75 9.39 24.44
C ARG A 97 9.29 8.71 25.74
N ARG A 98 10.12 8.65 26.79
CA ARG A 98 9.69 8.18 28.11
C ARG A 98 8.49 9.03 28.56
N GLY A 99 7.39 8.38 28.94
CA GLY A 99 6.10 9.03 29.24
C GLY A 99 5.04 8.90 28.13
N SER A 100 5.41 8.58 26.89
CA SER A 100 4.47 8.30 25.80
C SER A 100 3.95 6.85 25.88
N ALA A 101 3.16 6.55 26.92
CA ALA A 101 2.58 5.24 27.13
C ALA A 101 1.30 5.03 26.29
N SER A 102 1.48 4.61 25.04
CA SER A 102 0.43 3.98 24.24
C SER A 102 1.05 2.94 23.29
N PRO A 103 1.22 1.69 23.75
CA PRO A 103 1.81 0.64 22.94
C PRO A 103 0.79 0.13 21.92
N VAL A 104 0.81 0.68 20.70
CA VAL A 104 0.21 0.00 19.54
C VAL A 104 1.03 -1.26 19.29
N LYS A 105 0.58 -2.37 19.89
CA LYS A 105 1.16 -3.70 19.72
C LYS A 105 1.00 -4.14 18.26
N LEU A 106 2.02 -3.88 17.43
CA LEU A 106 2.20 -4.61 16.19
C LEU A 106 2.58 -6.05 16.54
N SER A 107 1.62 -6.96 16.33
CA SER A 107 1.74 -8.39 16.60
C SER A 107 2.85 -9.02 15.75
N ALA A 108 3.91 -9.52 16.41
CA ALA A 108 4.81 -10.49 15.81
C ALA A 108 4.09 -11.84 15.62
N PRO A 109 4.43 -12.64 14.59
CA PRO A 109 3.75 -13.90 14.33
C PRO A 109 4.15 -14.98 15.36
N SER A 110 3.17 -15.45 16.12
CA SER A 110 3.34 -16.58 17.04
C SER A 110 3.49 -17.90 16.28
N THR A 111 4.56 -18.63 16.56
CA THR A 111 4.74 -20.03 16.15
C THR A 111 3.62 -20.93 16.71
N PRO A 112 3.20 -21.99 15.98
CA PRO A 112 2.10 -22.85 16.43
C PRO A 112 2.56 -23.82 17.52
N THR A 113 2.18 -23.54 18.77
CA THR A 113 2.38 -24.46 19.90
C THR A 113 1.41 -25.65 19.83
N LYS A 114 1.92 -26.82 20.22
CA LYS A 114 1.29 -28.15 20.10
C LYS A 114 -0.10 -28.22 20.77
N ARG A 115 -1.06 -28.86 20.09
CA ARG A 115 -2.32 -29.33 20.71
C ARG A 115 -2.05 -30.52 21.65
N PRO A 116 -2.68 -30.58 22.84
CA PRO A 116 -2.80 -31.82 23.61
C PRO A 116 -3.90 -32.73 23.03
N SER A 117 -3.72 -34.04 23.13
CA SER A 117 -4.64 -35.08 22.64
C SER A 117 -5.62 -35.56 23.73
N PRO A 118 -6.87 -35.93 23.38
CA PRO A 118 -7.77 -36.67 24.28
C PRO A 118 -7.45 -38.17 24.37
N LEU A 119 -7.91 -38.82 25.44
CA LEU A 119 -7.54 -40.18 25.85
C LEU A 119 -8.45 -41.30 25.31
N LYS A 120 -7.82 -42.30 24.66
CA LYS A 120 -7.81 -43.74 25.04
C LYS A 120 -9.13 -44.54 25.21
N ARG A 121 -9.51 -45.36 24.20
CA ARG A 121 -10.08 -46.74 24.28
C ARG A 121 -10.27 -47.32 22.84
N ALA A 122 -10.12 -48.60 22.46
CA ALA A 122 -9.27 -49.74 22.89
C ALA A 122 -9.24 -50.87 21.80
N HIS A 123 -8.34 -51.86 21.95
CA HIS A 123 -8.26 -53.21 21.32
C HIS A 123 -7.89 -53.43 19.82
N LEU A 124 -6.61 -53.85 19.60
CA LEU A 124 -6.09 -55.10 18.96
C LEU A 124 -6.52 -55.57 17.54
N PRO A 125 -5.73 -56.43 16.83
CA PRO A 125 -4.31 -56.82 16.99
C PRO A 125 -3.41 -56.73 15.72
N ASP A 126 -2.12 -57.02 15.93
CA ASP A 126 -0.98 -57.29 15.02
C ASP A 126 -1.10 -57.31 13.48
N ARG A 127 -0.14 -56.63 12.82
CA ARG A 127 0.71 -57.27 11.80
C ARG A 127 2.04 -56.53 11.49
N GLU A 128 3.14 -57.22 11.80
CA GLU A 128 4.42 -57.31 11.08
C GLU A 128 4.78 -56.26 9.98
N GLY A 129 5.85 -55.49 10.24
CA GLY A 129 7.11 -55.72 9.52
C GLY A 129 7.49 -54.91 8.26
N SER A 130 8.75 -54.43 8.27
CA SER A 130 9.64 -54.16 7.11
C SER A 130 9.57 -52.80 6.36
N PRO A 131 10.69 -52.36 5.71
CA PRO A 131 11.15 -50.97 5.87
C PRO A 131 11.44 -50.18 4.58
N THR A 132 11.83 -48.92 4.76
CA THR A 132 12.37 -47.99 3.75
C THR A 132 13.52 -48.53 2.90
N PRO A 133 13.66 -48.03 1.66
CA PRO A 133 14.97 -47.85 1.04
C PRO A 133 15.32 -46.37 0.81
N GLN A 134 16.54 -46.00 1.18
CA GLN A 134 17.14 -44.69 0.89
C GLN A 134 17.55 -44.60 -0.59
N ARG A 135 17.36 -43.42 -1.21
CA ARG A 135 17.71 -43.18 -2.61
C ARG A 135 19.22 -42.92 -2.77
N LYS A 136 19.99 -43.97 -3.07
CA LYS A 136 21.43 -43.85 -3.41
C LYS A 136 21.62 -43.01 -4.68
N LYS A 137 22.70 -42.22 -4.70
CA LYS A 137 23.27 -41.63 -5.93
C LYS A 137 24.05 -42.71 -6.67
N LEU A 138 23.95 -42.73 -8.00
CA LEU A 138 24.84 -43.48 -8.87
C LEU A 138 25.51 -42.50 -9.84
N ASN A 139 26.83 -42.37 -9.72
CA ASN A 139 27.67 -42.02 -10.86
C ASN A 139 27.96 -43.33 -11.60
N LEU A 140 27.97 -43.30 -12.93
CA LEU A 140 28.69 -44.28 -13.74
C LEU A 140 29.33 -43.55 -14.92
N ASN A 141 30.55 -43.98 -15.27
CA ASN A 141 31.38 -43.49 -16.36
C ASN A 141 31.88 -44.72 -17.15
N GLU A 142 32.48 -44.51 -18.33
CA GLU A 142 32.84 -45.54 -19.33
C GLU A 142 31.60 -46.15 -20.03
N GLY A 143 31.57 -46.44 -21.34
CA GLY A 143 32.55 -46.35 -22.46
C GLY A 143 31.90 -46.93 -23.75
N THR A 144 32.49 -47.06 -24.95
CA THR A 144 33.73 -46.60 -25.61
C THR A 144 33.60 -47.00 -27.12
N ARG A 145 34.27 -46.30 -28.08
CA ARG A 145 34.30 -46.56 -29.57
C ARG A 145 32.99 -46.21 -30.34
N SER A 146 32.96 -45.89 -31.65
CA SER A 146 33.94 -45.80 -32.77
C SER A 146 33.25 -45.06 -33.95
N ASP A 147 33.88 -44.48 -34.99
CA ASP A 147 35.22 -43.93 -35.31
C ASP A 147 35.10 -43.15 -36.67
N GLU A 148 36.19 -42.74 -37.36
CA GLU A 148 36.25 -41.95 -38.64
C GLU A 148 35.80 -40.46 -38.54
N GLY A 149 36.42 -39.46 -39.19
CA GLY A 149 37.67 -39.35 -39.97
C GLY A 149 37.82 -37.95 -40.61
N GLU A 150 39.04 -37.37 -40.58
CA GLU A 150 39.46 -36.10 -41.28
C GLU A 150 38.74 -34.79 -40.82
N ASP A 151 39.31 -33.57 -40.85
CA ASP A 151 40.56 -33.04 -41.43
C ASP A 151 41.09 -31.80 -40.60
N LEU A 152 42.22 -31.24 -41.04
CA LEU A 152 43.09 -30.23 -40.41
C LEU A 152 42.46 -28.84 -40.11
N ASN A 153 42.77 -28.26 -38.94
CA ASN A 153 43.59 -27.02 -38.86
C ASN A 153 44.01 -26.59 -37.44
N ASP A 154 45.16 -25.92 -37.35
CA ASP A 154 45.88 -25.52 -36.14
C ASP A 154 45.67 -24.03 -35.81
N VAL A 155 45.06 -23.71 -34.66
CA VAL A 155 45.23 -22.40 -33.99
C VAL A 155 45.27 -22.57 -32.47
N LYS A 156 46.47 -22.49 -31.90
CA LYS A 156 46.67 -22.26 -30.46
C LYS A 156 46.20 -20.86 -30.05
N SER A 157 45.18 -20.77 -29.19
CA SER A 157 44.91 -19.53 -28.44
C SER A 157 44.57 -19.83 -26.97
N ASN A 158 45.63 -19.85 -26.16
CA ASN A 158 45.60 -19.79 -24.70
C ASN A 158 44.75 -18.60 -24.21
N THR A 159 43.62 -18.86 -23.55
CA THR A 159 42.94 -17.84 -22.74
C THR A 159 42.45 -18.44 -21.43
N GLN A 160 42.89 -17.86 -20.32
CA GLN A 160 42.58 -18.32 -18.96
C GLN A 160 41.08 -18.25 -18.66
N GLY A 161 40.56 -19.27 -17.98
CA GLY A 161 39.17 -19.33 -17.53
C GLY A 161 38.81 -18.20 -16.57
N LYS A 162 38.15 -17.17 -17.08
CA LYS A 162 37.61 -16.06 -16.27
C LYS A 162 36.29 -16.51 -15.67
N ALA A 163 36.27 -16.79 -14.37
CA ALA A 163 35.06 -17.19 -13.65
C ALA A 163 33.93 -16.18 -13.90
N THR A 164 32.84 -16.64 -14.52
CA THR A 164 31.67 -15.81 -14.77
C THR A 164 30.95 -15.57 -13.44
N PRO A 165 30.76 -14.31 -13.00
CA PRO A 165 29.97 -14.06 -11.80
C PRO A 165 28.52 -14.49 -12.07
N SER A 166 27.96 -15.27 -11.14
CA SER A 166 26.58 -15.76 -11.19
C SER A 166 25.60 -14.64 -11.56
N PRO A 167 24.56 -14.91 -12.35
CA PRO A 167 23.68 -13.86 -12.88
C PRO A 167 22.92 -13.16 -11.76
N VAL A 168 23.49 -12.05 -11.29
CA VAL A 168 22.82 -11.10 -10.39
C VAL A 168 21.54 -10.68 -11.10
N LYS A 169 20.39 -11.03 -10.52
CA LYS A 169 19.07 -10.61 -10.99
C LYS A 169 18.98 -9.08 -10.88
N ARG A 170 19.48 -8.37 -11.89
CA ARG A 170 19.32 -6.92 -12.08
C ARG A 170 17.82 -6.64 -12.19
N ARG A 171 17.17 -6.35 -11.05
CA ARG A 171 15.81 -5.81 -11.02
C ARG A 171 15.77 -4.61 -11.95
N GLY A 172 14.81 -4.61 -12.88
CA GLY A 172 14.87 -3.82 -14.10
C GLY A 172 15.19 -2.35 -13.86
N LEU A 173 16.42 -1.97 -14.18
CA LEU A 173 16.86 -0.59 -14.27
C LEU A 173 15.89 0.17 -15.19
N ALA A 174 15.58 1.42 -14.88
CA ALA A 174 14.72 2.23 -15.73
C ALA A 174 15.35 2.35 -17.12
N LYS A 175 14.59 2.01 -18.15
CA LYS A 175 14.92 2.25 -19.55
C LYS A 175 14.46 3.66 -19.91
N GLU A 176 15.12 4.26 -20.89
CA GLU A 176 14.74 5.55 -21.45
C GLU A 176 13.34 5.55 -22.07
N THR A 177 12.85 4.39 -22.49
CA THR A 177 11.49 4.17 -23.04
C THR A 177 10.39 4.07 -21.98
N ASP A 178 10.71 4.06 -20.68
CA ASP A 178 9.73 3.81 -19.63
C ASP A 178 8.93 5.07 -19.28
N PRO A 179 7.62 4.96 -18.95
CA PRO A 179 6.79 6.10 -18.61
C PRO A 179 7.37 6.91 -17.45
N THR A 180 7.57 8.20 -17.69
CA THR A 180 8.08 9.15 -16.70
C THR A 180 6.96 9.71 -15.82
N PRO A 181 7.26 10.34 -14.67
CA PRO A 181 6.25 11.07 -13.91
C PRO A 181 5.54 12.14 -14.74
N ASN A 182 6.25 12.82 -15.65
CA ASN A 182 5.67 13.87 -16.49
C ASN A 182 4.61 13.31 -17.45
N ASP A 183 4.78 12.09 -17.96
CA ASP A 183 3.77 11.46 -18.82
C ASP A 183 2.50 11.11 -18.05
N LEU A 184 2.65 10.66 -16.79
CA LEU A 184 1.51 10.49 -15.88
C LEU A 184 0.79 11.82 -15.61
N HIS A 185 1.52 12.93 -15.41
CA HIS A 185 0.90 14.24 -15.30
C HIS A 185 0.15 14.62 -16.58
N ARG A 186 0.78 14.51 -17.77
CA ARG A 186 0.17 14.82 -19.08
C ARG A 186 -1.11 14.02 -19.34
N ILE A 187 -1.12 12.72 -19.08
CA ILE A 187 -2.32 11.88 -19.26
C ILE A 187 -3.42 12.32 -18.29
N ALA A 188 -3.11 12.52 -17.01
CA ALA A 188 -4.10 12.91 -16.01
C ALA A 188 -4.73 14.28 -16.32
N ASP A 189 -3.91 15.25 -16.77
CA ASP A 189 -4.35 16.60 -17.10
C ASP A 189 -5.16 16.60 -18.41
N GLY A 190 -4.77 15.79 -19.39
CA GLY A 190 -5.54 15.58 -20.63
C GLY A 190 -6.89 14.87 -20.43
N LEU A 191 -7.01 14.02 -19.40
CA LEU A 191 -8.25 13.38 -19.00
C LEU A 191 -9.07 14.20 -17.98
N GLN A 192 -8.55 15.34 -17.51
CA GLN A 192 -9.18 16.20 -16.50
C GLN A 192 -9.60 15.48 -15.20
N ILE A 193 -8.82 14.47 -14.78
CA ILE A 193 -9.17 13.67 -13.59
C ILE A 193 -8.80 14.39 -12.29
N SER A 194 -9.53 14.08 -11.22
CA SER A 194 -9.23 14.59 -9.88
C SER A 194 -7.82 14.24 -9.38
N ASP A 195 -7.21 15.13 -8.59
CA ASP A 195 -5.90 14.89 -7.96
C ASP A 195 -5.87 13.59 -7.14
N HIS A 196 -6.99 13.20 -6.54
CA HIS A 196 -7.10 11.94 -5.80
C HIS A 196 -6.93 10.73 -6.74
N ALA A 197 -7.56 10.74 -7.91
CA ALA A 197 -7.38 9.72 -8.94
C ALA A 197 -5.95 9.72 -9.51
N LYS A 198 -5.40 10.90 -9.80
CA LYS A 198 -4.01 11.10 -10.26
C LYS A 198 -2.98 10.51 -9.29
N ASN A 199 -3.11 10.82 -8.00
CA ASN A 199 -2.27 10.26 -6.93
C ASN A 199 -2.43 8.74 -6.78
N ALA A 200 -3.64 8.22 -6.96
CA ALA A 200 -3.89 6.78 -6.93
C ALA A 200 -3.22 6.03 -8.09
N VAL A 201 -3.29 6.55 -9.33
CA VAL A 201 -2.56 5.98 -10.48
C VAL A 201 -1.04 6.01 -10.21
N ALA A 202 -0.50 7.12 -9.72
CA ALA A 202 0.92 7.25 -9.40
C ALA A 202 1.38 6.26 -8.30
N PHE A 203 0.55 6.05 -7.27
CA PHE A 203 0.80 5.08 -6.22
C PHE A 203 0.77 3.63 -6.76
N GLY A 204 -0.26 3.29 -7.55
CA GLY A 204 -0.37 1.99 -8.21
C GLY A 204 0.81 1.71 -9.12
N TYR A 205 1.14 2.63 -10.03
CA TYR A 205 2.24 2.47 -10.98
C TYR A 205 3.57 2.25 -10.24
N LYS A 206 3.89 3.06 -9.23
CA LYS A 206 5.09 2.90 -8.39
C LYS A 206 5.15 1.55 -7.66
N LYS A 207 4.00 0.96 -7.33
CA LYS A 207 3.90 -0.33 -6.63
C LYS A 207 4.09 -1.51 -7.60
N TYR A 208 3.57 -1.43 -8.82
CA TYR A 208 3.48 -2.57 -9.75
C TYR A 208 4.45 -2.53 -10.95
N ASN A 209 5.09 -1.39 -11.26
CA ASN A 209 5.99 -1.23 -12.43
C ASN A 209 7.22 -2.15 -12.47
N ASN A 210 7.57 -2.79 -11.35
CA ASN A 210 8.66 -3.77 -11.25
C ASN A 210 8.20 -5.23 -11.43
N LEU A 211 6.89 -5.48 -11.48
CA LEU A 211 6.31 -6.82 -11.70
C LEU A 211 6.13 -7.14 -13.19
N VAL A 212 6.21 -6.13 -14.04
CA VAL A 212 5.76 -6.16 -15.44
C VAL A 212 6.90 -5.73 -16.37
N LYS A 213 6.98 -6.34 -17.57
CA LYS A 213 7.96 -5.97 -18.61
C LYS A 213 7.54 -4.72 -19.39
N ASP A 214 6.26 -4.61 -19.72
CA ASP A 214 5.64 -3.47 -20.41
C ASP A 214 5.07 -2.48 -19.37
N ARG A 215 5.77 -1.36 -19.19
CA ARG A 215 5.39 -0.33 -18.21
C ARG A 215 4.33 0.63 -18.75
N TRP A 216 4.24 0.82 -20.07
CA TRP A 216 3.20 1.65 -20.69
C TRP A 216 1.85 0.95 -20.63
N GLY A 217 1.79 -0.34 -20.99
CA GLY A 217 0.63 -1.20 -20.79
C GLY A 217 0.05 -1.12 -19.38
N LEU A 218 0.91 -1.32 -18.37
CA LEU A 218 0.55 -1.17 -16.97
C LEU A 218 -0.03 0.22 -16.66
N LEU A 219 0.61 1.30 -17.12
CA LEU A 219 0.18 2.66 -16.83
C LEU A 219 -1.20 2.95 -17.46
N CYS A 220 -1.41 2.57 -18.70
CA CYS A 220 -2.66 2.75 -19.43
C CYS A 220 -3.81 1.96 -18.78
N GLY A 221 -3.58 0.69 -18.43
CA GLY A 221 -4.54 -0.13 -17.70
C GLY A 221 -4.89 0.47 -16.33
N LEU A 222 -3.89 0.95 -15.56
CA LEU A 222 -4.12 1.63 -14.28
C LEU A 222 -4.92 2.92 -14.44
N PHE A 223 -4.63 3.73 -15.47
CA PHE A 223 -5.42 4.92 -15.77
C PHE A 223 -6.87 4.56 -16.04
N TYR A 224 -7.14 3.63 -16.95
CA TYR A 224 -8.51 3.20 -17.27
C TYR A 224 -9.26 2.70 -16.02
N VAL A 225 -8.63 1.82 -15.24
CA VAL A 225 -9.23 1.19 -14.05
C VAL A 225 -9.45 2.18 -12.89
N VAL A 226 -8.61 3.21 -12.75
CA VAL A 226 -8.84 4.29 -11.79
C VAL A 226 -9.90 5.26 -12.30
N CYS A 227 -9.85 5.68 -13.58
CA CYS A 227 -10.81 6.61 -14.16
C CYS A 227 -12.24 6.05 -14.16
N SER A 228 -12.40 4.78 -14.56
CA SER A 228 -13.69 4.07 -14.53
C SER A 228 -14.34 4.01 -13.15
N ARG A 229 -13.54 3.97 -12.08
CA ARG A 229 -14.01 4.01 -10.68
C ARG A 229 -14.12 5.43 -10.12
N ALA A 230 -13.32 6.36 -10.61
CA ALA A 230 -13.23 7.75 -10.14
C ALA A 230 -14.28 8.67 -10.77
N HIS A 231 -14.60 8.41 -12.04
CA HIS A 231 -15.33 9.28 -12.95
C HIS A 231 -16.20 8.43 -13.89
N PRO A 232 -17.26 7.77 -13.38
CA PRO A 232 -18.14 6.91 -14.20
C PRO A 232 -18.79 7.65 -15.38
N GLU A 233 -18.90 8.98 -15.32
CA GLU A 233 -19.29 9.85 -16.43
C GLU A 233 -18.38 9.72 -17.67
N LEU A 234 -17.09 9.38 -17.50
CA LEU A 234 -16.16 9.17 -18.62
C LEU A 234 -16.39 7.81 -19.32
N LEU A 235 -17.08 6.87 -18.69
CA LEU A 235 -17.39 5.55 -19.27
C LEU A 235 -18.52 5.57 -20.30
N VAL A 236 -19.30 6.65 -20.39
CA VAL A 236 -20.37 6.81 -21.39
C VAL A 236 -19.85 6.59 -22.82
N ASN A 237 -18.56 6.88 -23.05
CA ASN A 237 -17.85 6.52 -24.28
C ASN A 237 -16.53 5.80 -23.97
N GLN A 238 -16.60 4.55 -23.51
CA GLN A 238 -15.43 3.69 -23.22
C GLN A 238 -14.32 3.78 -24.29
N ARG A 239 -14.66 3.58 -25.58
CA ARG A 239 -13.70 3.71 -26.70
C ARG A 239 -13.01 5.07 -26.78
N ARG A 240 -13.69 6.17 -26.39
CA ARG A 240 -13.08 7.51 -26.36
C ARG A 240 -12.08 7.63 -25.23
N LEU A 241 -12.37 7.06 -24.06
CA LEU A 241 -11.43 7.01 -22.92
C LEU A 241 -10.19 6.18 -23.27
N GLU A 242 -10.38 5.01 -23.88
CA GLU A 242 -9.30 4.13 -24.36
C GLU A 242 -8.43 4.84 -25.40
N ASN A 243 -9.03 5.42 -26.45
CA ASN A 243 -8.31 6.16 -27.49
C ASN A 243 -7.55 7.37 -26.93
N ASN A 244 -8.15 8.12 -26.00
CA ASN A 244 -7.47 9.22 -25.32
C ASN A 244 -6.23 8.71 -24.58
N ILE A 245 -6.37 7.68 -23.73
CA ILE A 245 -5.24 7.09 -22.99
C ILE A 245 -4.14 6.58 -23.93
N MET A 246 -4.51 5.87 -25.00
CA MET A 246 -3.56 5.33 -25.97
C MET A 246 -2.82 6.42 -26.75
N SER A 247 -3.49 7.52 -27.14
CA SER A 247 -2.86 8.62 -27.88
C SER A 247 -1.72 9.30 -27.11
N TYR A 248 -1.78 9.32 -25.76
CA TYR A 248 -0.69 9.82 -24.93
C TYR A 248 0.46 8.82 -24.72
N ALA A 249 0.23 7.52 -24.91
CA ALA A 249 1.28 6.51 -24.86
C ALA A 249 2.16 6.51 -26.14
N GLY A 250 1.61 6.99 -27.25
CA GLY A 250 2.31 7.12 -28.53
C GLY A 250 2.92 5.83 -29.05
N ASP A 251 3.94 5.96 -29.91
CA ASP A 251 4.61 4.83 -30.56
C ASP A 251 5.38 3.91 -29.57
N TYR A 252 5.68 4.41 -28.36
CA TYR A 252 6.52 3.73 -27.37
C TYR A 252 5.95 2.37 -26.92
N SER A 253 4.64 2.19 -26.96
CA SER A 253 4.00 1.03 -26.35
C SER A 253 3.72 -0.13 -27.33
N ARG A 254 3.79 0.08 -28.65
CA ARG A 254 3.22 -0.84 -29.68
C ARG A 254 1.86 -1.42 -29.23
N MET A 255 1.00 -0.53 -28.71
CA MET A 255 -0.28 -0.89 -28.10
C MET A 255 -1.34 -0.96 -29.19
N ASN A 256 -2.09 -2.06 -29.20
CA ASN A 256 -3.28 -2.23 -30.01
C ASN A 256 -4.45 -2.43 -29.04
N ASP A 257 -5.69 -2.24 -29.52
CA ASP A 257 -6.93 -2.37 -28.74
C ASP A 257 -6.97 -3.69 -27.92
N ASP A 258 -6.58 -4.82 -28.52
CA ASP A 258 -6.52 -6.12 -27.83
C ASP A 258 -5.59 -6.12 -26.61
N LYS A 259 -4.39 -5.54 -26.77
CA LYS A 259 -3.42 -5.41 -25.65
C LYS A 259 -3.92 -4.44 -24.60
N MET A 260 -4.57 -3.35 -25.01
CA MET A 260 -5.17 -2.41 -24.07
C MET A 260 -6.26 -3.10 -23.24
N ALA A 261 -7.09 -3.94 -23.86
CA ALA A 261 -8.08 -4.76 -23.15
C ALA A 261 -7.43 -5.78 -22.18
N GLU A 262 -6.35 -6.47 -22.59
CA GLU A 262 -5.57 -7.33 -21.69
C GLU A 262 -5.02 -6.55 -20.48
N TRP A 263 -4.45 -5.36 -20.72
CA TRP A 263 -3.92 -4.49 -19.67
C TRP A 263 -4.99 -3.96 -18.73
N ILE A 264 -6.19 -3.62 -19.23
CA ILE A 264 -7.34 -3.26 -18.42
C ILE A 264 -7.74 -4.43 -17.51
N ILE A 265 -7.89 -5.64 -18.05
CA ILE A 265 -8.28 -6.84 -17.29
C ILE A 265 -7.21 -7.18 -16.23
N TRP A 266 -5.93 -7.09 -16.58
CA TRP A 266 -4.84 -7.37 -15.66
C TRP A 266 -4.74 -6.32 -14.55
N ALA A 267 -4.81 -5.03 -14.92
CA ALA A 267 -4.81 -3.92 -13.97
C ALA A 267 -6.01 -3.99 -13.03
N ASP A 268 -7.20 -4.38 -13.51
CA ASP A 268 -8.36 -4.51 -12.62
C ASP A 268 -8.15 -5.61 -11.57
N LYS A 269 -7.71 -6.79 -12.00
CA LYS A 269 -7.42 -7.92 -11.10
C LYS A 269 -6.41 -7.59 -10.01
N ILE A 270 -5.32 -6.87 -10.33
CA ILE A 270 -4.27 -6.57 -9.34
C ILE A 270 -4.63 -5.42 -8.39
N VAL A 271 -5.63 -4.58 -8.73
CA VAL A 271 -6.02 -3.43 -7.90
C VAL A 271 -7.40 -3.57 -7.22
N ALA A 272 -8.25 -4.51 -7.63
CA ALA A 272 -9.60 -4.70 -7.08
C ALA A 272 -9.64 -4.83 -5.55
N ASP A 273 -8.75 -5.64 -4.97
CA ASP A 273 -8.69 -5.87 -3.51
C ASP A 273 -8.00 -4.74 -2.73
N GLN A 274 -7.49 -3.72 -3.40
CA GLN A 274 -6.69 -2.69 -2.75
C GLN A 274 -7.56 -1.63 -2.07
N SER A 275 -7.28 -1.33 -0.80
CA SER A 275 -8.01 -0.31 -0.03
C SER A 275 -8.02 1.05 -0.74
N TRP A 276 -6.87 1.49 -1.26
CA TRP A 276 -6.74 2.79 -1.94
C TRP A 276 -7.64 2.93 -3.19
N ILE A 277 -7.99 1.84 -3.89
CA ILE A 277 -8.99 1.85 -4.97
C ILE A 277 -10.42 1.96 -4.42
N ARG A 278 -10.69 1.23 -3.34
CA ARG A 278 -12.00 1.26 -2.67
C ARG A 278 -12.29 2.65 -2.11
N ASP A 279 -11.27 3.33 -1.58
CA ASP A 279 -11.38 4.68 -1.02
C ASP A 279 -11.70 5.74 -2.10
N ILE A 280 -11.15 5.62 -3.31
CA ILE A 280 -11.56 6.43 -4.48
C ILE A 280 -13.07 6.24 -4.71
N THR A 281 -13.49 4.99 -4.92
CA THR A 281 -14.88 4.60 -5.24
C THR A 281 -15.87 5.07 -4.16
N VAL A 282 -15.47 4.99 -2.88
CA VAL A 282 -16.29 5.42 -1.74
C VAL A 282 -16.37 6.95 -1.63
N SER A 283 -15.33 7.68 -2.02
CA SER A 283 -15.32 9.15 -1.97
C SER A 283 -16.35 9.78 -2.91
N ILE A 284 -16.58 9.20 -4.10
CA ILE A 284 -17.62 9.65 -5.04
C ILE A 284 -19.02 9.33 -4.52
N LYS A 285 -19.20 8.16 -3.87
CA LYS A 285 -20.45 7.78 -3.18
C LYS A 285 -20.70 8.51 -1.85
N ARG A 286 -20.01 9.63 -1.59
CA ARG A 286 -20.18 10.52 -0.44
C ARG A 286 -20.52 11.96 -0.87
N ARG A 287 -21.75 12.15 -1.33
CA ARG A 287 -22.51 13.41 -1.16
C ARG A 287 -23.93 13.06 -0.66
N PRO A 288 -24.57 13.86 0.23
CA PRO A 288 -24.02 14.82 1.17
C PRO A 288 -23.89 14.23 2.61
N ILE A 289 -23.48 15.05 3.57
CA ILE A 289 -23.08 14.68 4.94
C ILE A 289 -24.19 14.04 5.80
N GLY A 290 -25.48 14.22 5.45
CA GLY A 290 -26.62 13.73 6.23
C GLY A 290 -26.77 12.19 6.32
N ASP A 291 -26.16 11.44 5.41
CA ASP A 291 -26.44 9.99 5.27
C ASP A 291 -25.53 9.09 6.13
N SER A 292 -24.55 9.67 6.83
CA SER A 292 -23.62 8.92 7.70
C SER A 292 -24.31 8.26 8.90
N LEU A 293 -25.44 8.81 9.35
CA LEU A 293 -26.29 8.22 10.40
C LEU A 293 -27.07 6.99 9.91
N ARG A 294 -27.40 6.90 8.61
CA ARG A 294 -28.19 5.77 8.06
C ARG A 294 -27.40 4.48 7.87
N ARG A 295 -26.07 4.55 7.70
CA ARG A 295 -25.23 3.37 7.41
C ARG A 295 -24.84 2.52 8.63
N LYS A 296 -25.23 2.89 9.85
CA LYS A 296 -24.95 2.09 11.06
C LYS A 296 -25.75 0.77 11.17
N HIS A 297 -26.71 0.52 10.27
CA HIS A 297 -27.60 -0.66 10.33
C HIS A 297 -27.41 -1.69 9.20
N SER A 298 -26.44 -1.54 8.29
CA SER A 298 -26.26 -2.49 7.19
C SER A 298 -25.26 -3.62 7.50
N SER A 299 -25.80 -4.83 7.61
CA SER A 299 -25.13 -6.11 7.29
C SER A 299 -23.82 -6.45 8.01
N GLY A 300 -23.90 -6.65 9.33
CA GLY A 300 -23.08 -7.66 10.01
C GLY A 300 -23.84 -8.98 10.09
N ILE A 301 -23.12 -10.12 10.12
CA ILE A 301 -23.69 -11.43 10.47
C ILE A 301 -24.27 -11.31 11.90
N GLY A 302 -25.59 -11.45 12.02
CA GLY A 302 -26.33 -11.23 13.27
C GLY A 302 -27.44 -10.17 13.19
N ASN A 303 -27.53 -9.36 12.12
CA ASN A 303 -28.61 -8.38 12.01
C ASN A 303 -29.89 -9.02 11.40
N MET A 304 -30.79 -9.52 12.27
CA MET A 304 -32.03 -10.20 11.85
C MET A 304 -33.07 -9.30 11.17
N ILE A 305 -32.99 -7.98 11.33
CA ILE A 305 -33.88 -7.03 10.65
C ILE A 305 -33.19 -6.53 9.39
N THR A 306 -33.60 -7.05 8.24
CA THR A 306 -33.12 -6.55 6.95
C THR A 306 -33.67 -5.15 6.68
N PHE A 307 -32.92 -4.33 5.94
CA PHE A 307 -33.29 -2.94 5.65
C PHE A 307 -34.67 -2.81 4.97
N GLY A 308 -35.09 -3.80 4.17
CA GLY A 308 -36.42 -3.83 3.54
C GLY A 308 -37.60 -4.02 4.53
N PHE A 309 -37.34 -4.44 5.77
CA PHE A 309 -38.33 -4.58 6.83
C PHE A 309 -38.37 -3.40 7.81
N THR A 310 -37.46 -2.43 7.72
CA THR A 310 -37.52 -1.25 8.60
C THR A 310 -38.64 -0.31 8.18
N PHE A 311 -39.31 0.31 9.16
CA PHE A 311 -40.30 1.37 8.92
C PHE A 311 -39.71 2.59 8.18
N THR A 312 -38.40 2.76 8.25
CA THR A 312 -37.63 3.82 7.56
C THR A 312 -37.26 3.50 6.11
N SER A 313 -37.67 2.34 5.58
CA SER A 313 -37.45 1.99 4.17
C SER A 313 -38.37 2.80 3.25
N ASN A 314 -37.86 3.27 2.11
CA ASN A 314 -38.63 4.10 1.17
C ASN A 314 -39.96 3.45 0.74
N ARG A 315 -39.98 2.12 0.58
CA ARG A 315 -41.19 1.36 0.26
C ARG A 315 -42.24 1.45 1.38
N ARG A 316 -41.85 1.31 2.65
CA ARG A 316 -42.77 1.45 3.79
C ARG A 316 -43.27 2.89 3.96
N ILE A 317 -42.41 3.88 3.69
CA ILE A 317 -42.78 5.30 3.70
C ILE A 317 -43.82 5.59 2.60
N GLN A 318 -43.63 5.09 1.36
CA GLN A 318 -44.61 5.21 0.28
C GLN A 318 -45.96 4.58 0.65
N MET A 319 -45.96 3.32 1.11
CA MET A 319 -47.19 2.64 1.55
C MET A 319 -47.90 3.39 2.70
N PHE A 320 -47.15 4.06 3.58
CA PHE A 320 -47.72 4.87 4.66
C PHE A 320 -48.37 6.16 4.12
N GLU A 321 -47.72 6.88 3.21
CA GLU A 321 -48.28 8.10 2.60
C GLU A 321 -49.49 7.78 1.68
N GLU A 322 -49.47 6.65 0.96
CA GLU A 322 -50.63 6.13 0.21
C GLU A 322 -51.82 5.84 1.15
N TRP A 323 -51.57 5.09 2.23
CA TRP A 323 -52.59 4.77 3.24
C TRP A 323 -53.17 6.04 3.90
N LYS A 324 -52.29 6.96 4.33
CA LYS A 324 -52.64 8.25 4.92
C LYS A 324 -53.49 9.09 3.96
N SER A 325 -53.14 9.14 2.68
CA SER A 325 -53.91 9.84 1.64
C SER A 325 -55.30 9.22 1.46
N SER A 326 -55.41 7.89 1.48
CA SER A 326 -56.69 7.17 1.43
C SER A 326 -57.59 7.48 2.63
N ILE A 327 -57.03 7.53 3.84
CA ILE A 327 -57.75 7.89 5.06
C ILE A 327 -58.21 9.36 5.03
N MET A 328 -57.36 10.29 4.62
CA MET A 328 -57.71 11.72 4.51
C MET A 328 -58.87 11.94 3.54
N LYS A 329 -58.87 11.27 2.37
CA LYS A 329 -59.97 11.34 1.40
C LYS A 329 -61.29 10.85 1.99
N LYS A 330 -61.30 9.73 2.72
CA LYS A 330 -62.51 9.21 3.39
C LYS A 330 -63.06 10.17 4.44
N ILE A 331 -62.17 10.83 5.19
CA ILE A 331 -62.57 11.86 6.18
C ILE A 331 -63.19 13.07 5.48
N GLU A 332 -62.68 13.48 4.33
CA GLU A 332 -63.22 14.58 3.54
C GLU A 332 -64.58 14.23 2.90
N GLU A 333 -64.75 13.00 2.41
CA GLU A 333 -66.02 12.46 1.92
C GLU A 333 -67.09 12.46 3.03
N HIS A 334 -66.78 12.00 4.25
CA HIS A 334 -67.69 12.04 5.40
C HIS A 334 -67.90 13.44 6.01
N LYS A 335 -67.09 14.43 5.64
CA LYS A 335 -67.26 15.83 6.08
C LYS A 335 -68.13 16.65 5.14
N ARG A 336 -68.49 16.15 3.96
CA ARG A 336 -69.55 16.76 3.16
C ARG A 336 -70.86 16.50 3.89
N PRO A 337 -71.55 17.55 4.41
CA PRO A 337 -72.89 17.34 4.95
C PRO A 337 -73.80 16.84 3.83
N ASP A 338 -74.76 15.98 4.17
CA ASP A 338 -75.79 15.52 3.25
C ASP A 338 -76.74 16.68 2.88
N SER A 339 -76.27 17.56 1.99
CA SER A 339 -76.99 18.75 1.52
C SER A 339 -78.05 18.40 0.46
N SER A 340 -78.77 17.29 0.68
CA SER A 340 -79.82 16.77 -0.21
C SER A 340 -81.10 16.35 0.52
N GLU A 341 -81.31 16.80 1.77
CA GLU A 341 -82.62 16.78 2.44
C GLU A 341 -82.99 18.20 2.91
N THR A 342 -83.67 18.96 2.03
CA THR A 342 -84.74 19.95 2.32
C THR A 342 -85.05 20.75 1.05
N ALA A 343 -85.72 20.12 0.07
CA ALA A 343 -86.24 20.80 -1.12
C ALA A 343 -87.50 20.10 -1.66
N ASN A 344 -88.47 19.86 -0.78
CA ASN A 344 -89.82 19.43 -1.16
C ASN A 344 -90.80 19.69 0.00
N ASP A 345 -91.20 20.96 0.20
CA ASP A 345 -92.54 21.30 0.69
C ASP A 345 -92.82 22.81 0.55
N LYS A 346 -93.42 23.21 -0.58
CA LYS A 346 -94.45 24.28 -0.76
C LYS A 346 -94.72 24.61 -2.23
#